data_AF-A0A645HAN0-F1
#
_entry.id   AF-A0A645HAN0-F1
#
_cell.length_a   1.000
_cell.length_b   1.000
_cell.length_c   1.000
_cell.angle_alpha   90.00
_cell.angle_beta   90.00
_cell.angle_gamma   90.00
#
_symmetry.space_group_name_H-M   'P 1'
#
loop_
_entity.id
_entity.type
_entity.pdbx_description
1 polymer ?
#
loop_
_entity_poly.entity_id
_entity_poly.type
_entity_poly.pdbx_seq_one_letter_code
_entity_poly.pdbx_strand_id
1 'polypeptide(L)'
;MENTSTPTALILSRQNIANLPAGTDYAQTAKGAYVIAGSDSNPDVILVASGSEVSTLVAGAELLRKDGIKLSIVSAPSEGLFRAQDKEYQETVIPANAKVFGLTAGLPVNLQGLVGANGKVFGLESFGFSAPYEVLDEKLGFTAENVYNQVKALLA
;
A
#
# COMPACT_ATOMS: atom_id res chain seq x y z
N MET A 1 -18.69 -1.41 -15.42
CA MET A 1 -18.50 -2.42 -14.37
C MET A 1 -18.69 -3.77 -15.03
N GLU A 2 -17.64 -4.58 -15.13
CA GLU A 2 -17.66 -5.84 -15.88
C GLU A 2 -18.16 -7.03 -15.03
N ASN A 3 -17.98 -6.96 -13.71
CA ASN A 3 -18.49 -7.99 -12.80
C ASN A 3 -20.03 -7.88 -12.64
N THR A 4 -20.74 -8.92 -13.06
CA THR A 4 -22.21 -9.02 -12.93
C THR A 4 -22.66 -10.27 -12.15
N SER A 5 -21.71 -11.11 -11.70
CA SER A 5 -22.01 -12.41 -11.09
C SER A 5 -21.77 -12.45 -9.59
N THR A 6 -20.95 -11.53 -9.04
CA THR A 6 -20.70 -11.43 -7.60
C THR A 6 -20.92 -10.00 -7.08
N PRO A 7 -21.33 -9.84 -5.81
CA PRO A 7 -21.46 -8.50 -5.21
C PRO A 7 -20.13 -7.74 -5.24
N THR A 8 -20.20 -6.44 -5.54
CA THR A 8 -19.04 -5.53 -5.56
C THR A 8 -19.32 -4.33 -4.67
N ALA A 9 -18.35 -3.98 -3.82
CA ALA A 9 -18.37 -2.75 -3.03
C ALA A 9 -17.32 -1.78 -3.58
N LEU A 10 -17.72 -0.51 -3.75
CA LEU A 10 -16.82 0.58 -4.12
C LEU A 10 -16.63 1.49 -2.91
N ILE A 11 -15.42 1.51 -2.36
CA ILE A 11 -15.06 2.31 -1.20
C ILE A 11 -14.24 3.50 -1.69
N LEU A 12 -14.82 4.69 -1.63
CA LEU A 12 -14.24 5.92 -2.19
C LEU A 12 -13.89 6.90 -1.08
N SER A 13 -12.79 7.63 -1.26
CA SER A 13 -12.38 8.70 -0.35
C SER A 13 -13.30 9.92 -0.48
N ARG A 14 -13.39 10.72 0.58
CA ARG A 14 -14.04 12.04 0.53
C ARG A 14 -13.10 13.10 -0.01
N GLN A 15 -11.85 13.03 0.41
CA GLN A 15 -10.79 13.96 0.09
C GLN A 15 -10.15 13.64 -1.26
N ASN A 16 -9.59 14.67 -1.89
CA ASN A 16 -8.79 14.52 -3.10
C ASN A 16 -7.52 13.74 -2.80
N ILE A 17 -7.18 12.79 -3.67
CA ILE A 17 -5.98 11.97 -3.56
C ILE A 17 -5.01 12.38 -4.67
N ALA A 18 -3.72 12.47 -4.34
CA ALA A 18 -2.69 12.72 -5.33
C ALA A 18 -2.66 11.58 -6.37
N ASN A 19 -2.49 11.94 -7.65
CA ASN A 19 -2.30 10.94 -8.69
C ASN A 19 -1.03 10.12 -8.44
N LEU A 20 -1.07 8.86 -8.84
CA LEU A 20 0.12 8.01 -8.78
C LEU A 20 1.19 8.50 -9.77
N PRO A 21 2.46 8.13 -9.58
CA PRO A 21 3.55 8.53 -10.46
C PRO A 21 3.25 8.28 -11.94
N ALA A 22 3.71 9.21 -12.78
CA ALA A 22 3.53 9.12 -14.23
C ALA A 22 4.07 7.79 -14.78
N GLY A 23 3.33 7.19 -15.72
CA GLY A 23 3.65 5.87 -16.28
C GLY A 23 3.02 4.69 -15.51
N THR A 24 2.31 4.93 -14.40
CA THR A 24 1.55 3.87 -13.72
C THR A 24 0.43 3.36 -14.64
N ASP A 25 0.41 2.04 -14.90
CA ASP A 25 -0.65 1.39 -15.68
C ASP A 25 -1.87 1.09 -14.80
N TYR A 26 -2.86 1.98 -14.84
CA TYR A 26 -4.10 1.84 -14.08
C TYR A 26 -4.97 0.66 -14.55
N ALA A 27 -4.76 0.12 -15.75
CA ALA A 27 -5.52 -1.04 -16.22
C ALA A 27 -5.24 -2.29 -15.37
N GLN A 28 -4.06 -2.36 -14.72
CA GLN A 28 -3.71 -3.44 -13.80
C GLN A 28 -4.60 -3.48 -12.54
N THR A 29 -5.40 -2.44 -12.27
CA THR A 29 -6.44 -2.46 -11.23
C THR A 29 -7.39 -3.66 -11.38
N ALA A 30 -7.64 -4.13 -12.61
CA ALA A 30 -8.46 -5.32 -12.88
C ALA A 30 -7.89 -6.60 -12.26
N LYS A 31 -6.57 -6.64 -11.98
CA LYS A 31 -5.89 -7.76 -11.31
C LYS A 31 -5.89 -7.65 -9.79
N GLY A 32 -6.53 -6.62 -9.22
CA GLY A 32 -6.73 -6.45 -7.78
C GLY A 32 -5.56 -5.85 -7.02
N ALA A 33 -4.31 -6.21 -7.35
CA ALA A 33 -3.12 -5.53 -6.84
C ALA A 33 -2.01 -5.52 -7.90
N TYR A 34 -1.22 -4.44 -7.95
CA TYR A 34 -0.21 -4.24 -8.98
C TYR A 34 0.91 -3.29 -8.52
N VAL A 35 2.09 -3.45 -9.12
CA VAL A 35 3.25 -2.58 -8.90
C VAL A 35 3.05 -1.26 -9.65
N ILE A 36 3.25 -0.14 -8.97
CA ILE A 36 3.12 1.20 -9.57
C ILE A 36 4.44 1.66 -10.19
N ALA A 37 4.38 2.71 -11.04
CA ALA A 37 5.57 3.26 -11.66
C ALA A 37 6.55 3.85 -10.62
N GLY A 38 7.83 3.81 -10.97
CA GLY A 38 8.92 4.25 -10.10
C GLY A 38 9.43 3.19 -9.13
N SER A 39 8.84 1.99 -9.11
CA SER A 39 9.33 0.87 -8.30
C SER A 39 10.68 0.34 -8.81
N ASP A 40 11.58 0.02 -7.88
CA ASP A 40 12.91 -0.50 -8.15
C ASP A 40 12.89 -2.02 -8.45
N SER A 41 13.81 -2.48 -9.28
CA SER A 41 14.08 -3.92 -9.43
C SER A 41 14.89 -4.44 -8.25
N ASN A 42 14.60 -5.67 -7.82
CA ASN A 42 15.19 -6.30 -6.63
C ASN A 42 15.11 -5.41 -5.38
N PRO A 43 13.89 -5.09 -4.91
CA PRO A 43 13.70 -4.18 -3.79
C PRO A 43 14.13 -4.80 -2.44
N ASP A 44 14.63 -3.97 -1.54
CA ASP A 44 14.90 -4.34 -0.14
C ASP A 44 13.59 -4.51 0.65
N VAL A 45 12.54 -3.81 0.24
CA VAL A 45 11.21 -3.81 0.86
C VAL A 45 10.11 -3.52 -0.15
N ILE A 46 8.94 -4.13 0.06
CA ILE A 46 7.71 -3.84 -0.69
C ILE A 46 6.77 -3.03 0.20
N LEU A 47 6.29 -1.90 -0.32
CA LEU A 47 5.31 -1.05 0.35
C LEU A 47 3.92 -1.34 -0.24
N VAL A 48 2.95 -1.72 0.58
CA VAL A 48 1.60 -2.11 0.15
C VAL A 48 0.56 -1.22 0.80
N ALA A 49 -0.34 -0.65 0.01
CA ALA A 49 -1.51 0.06 0.51
C ALA A 49 -2.69 -0.04 -0.46
N SER A 50 -3.84 0.49 -0.05
CA SER A 50 -5.03 0.65 -0.89
C SER A 50 -5.55 2.08 -0.77
N GLY A 51 -6.22 2.59 -1.81
CA GLY A 51 -6.84 3.91 -1.77
C GLY A 51 -5.85 5.05 -1.54
N SER A 52 -6.20 5.94 -0.61
CA SER A 52 -5.46 7.17 -0.28
C SER A 52 -4.01 6.93 0.16
N GLU A 53 -3.78 5.87 0.92
CA GLU A 53 -2.49 5.59 1.55
C GLU A 53 -1.40 5.23 0.54
N VAL A 54 -1.75 4.85 -0.69
CA VAL A 54 -0.75 4.60 -1.75
C VAL A 54 0.05 5.87 -2.05
N SER A 55 -0.60 7.04 -2.02
CA SER A 55 0.08 8.33 -2.21
C SER A 55 1.03 8.67 -1.04
N THR A 56 0.66 8.31 0.19
CA THR A 56 1.52 8.44 1.37
C THR A 56 2.76 7.54 1.26
N LEU A 57 2.60 6.32 0.74
CA LEU A 57 3.74 5.44 0.48
C LEU A 57 4.69 6.01 -0.57
N VAL A 58 4.16 6.66 -1.63
CA VAL A 58 4.98 7.34 -2.64
C VAL A 58 5.83 8.43 -1.99
N ALA A 59 5.23 9.28 -1.15
CA ALA A 59 5.95 10.33 -0.43
C ALA A 59 7.01 9.75 0.53
N GLY A 60 6.68 8.70 1.30
CA GLY A 60 7.65 8.02 2.17
C GLY A 60 8.79 7.36 1.41
N ALA A 61 8.50 6.81 0.23
CA ALA A 61 9.50 6.22 -0.65
C ALA A 61 10.53 7.23 -1.15
N GLU A 62 10.15 8.49 -1.39
CA GLU A 62 11.11 9.54 -1.73
C GLU A 62 12.14 9.79 -0.62
N LEU A 63 11.73 9.66 0.64
CA LEU A 63 12.64 9.78 1.79
C LEU A 63 13.56 8.55 1.88
N LEU A 64 13.00 7.34 1.75
CA LEU A 64 13.76 6.09 1.82
C LEU A 64 14.82 5.99 0.71
N ARG A 65 14.52 6.47 -0.50
CA ARG A 65 15.48 6.48 -1.61
C ARG A 65 16.68 7.38 -1.36
N LYS A 66 16.53 8.46 -0.57
CA LYS A 66 17.67 9.32 -0.18
C LYS A 66 18.69 8.57 0.69
N ASP A 67 18.25 7.52 1.37
CA ASP A 67 19.08 6.60 2.15
C ASP A 67 19.59 5.41 1.33
N GLY A 68 19.33 5.37 0.02
CA GLY A 68 19.75 4.28 -0.86
C GLY A 68 18.95 2.99 -0.75
N ILE A 69 17.78 3.02 -0.09
CA ILE A 69 16.88 1.85 0.04
C ILE A 69 16.12 1.66 -1.27
N LYS A 70 16.21 0.46 -1.85
CA LYS A 70 15.45 0.06 -3.02
C LYS A 70 14.09 -0.45 -2.58
N LEU A 71 13.03 -0.03 -3.27
CA LEU A 71 11.67 -0.40 -2.87
C LEU A 71 10.76 -0.60 -4.07
N SER A 72 9.75 -1.44 -3.87
CA SER A 72 8.61 -1.57 -4.78
C SER A 72 7.36 -1.09 -4.09
N ILE A 73 6.48 -0.37 -4.79
CA ILE A 73 5.21 0.10 -4.24
C ILE A 73 4.08 -0.64 -4.97
N VAL A 74 3.21 -1.25 -4.18
CA VAL A 74 2.05 -2.02 -4.65
C VAL A 74 0.77 -1.31 -4.24
N SER A 75 -0.05 -0.99 -5.24
CA SER A 75 -1.43 -0.58 -5.05
C SER A 75 -2.29 -1.84 -5.02
N ALA A 76 -3.02 -2.07 -3.92
CA ALA A 76 -3.85 -3.25 -3.68
C ALA A 76 -5.33 -2.91 -3.44
N PRO A 77 -6.05 -2.34 -4.43
CA PRO A 77 -7.46 -1.97 -4.29
C PRO A 77 -8.42 -3.15 -4.04
N SER A 78 -8.05 -4.38 -4.42
CA SER A 78 -8.87 -5.57 -4.16
C SER A 78 -8.02 -6.82 -3.94
N GLU A 79 -7.83 -7.18 -2.67
CA GLU A 79 -7.13 -8.42 -2.30
C GLU A 79 -7.81 -9.67 -2.85
N GLY A 80 -9.15 -9.71 -2.88
CA GLY A 80 -9.90 -10.85 -3.41
C GLY A 80 -9.60 -11.11 -4.90
N LEU A 81 -9.60 -10.04 -5.72
CA LEU A 81 -9.22 -10.14 -7.13
C LEU A 81 -7.75 -10.54 -7.31
N PHE A 82 -6.86 -10.01 -6.47
CA PHE A 82 -5.44 -10.35 -6.49
C PHE A 82 -5.18 -11.83 -6.17
N ARG A 83 -5.83 -12.35 -5.13
CA ARG A 83 -5.71 -13.76 -4.73
C ARG A 83 -6.27 -14.73 -5.76
N ALA A 84 -7.19 -14.28 -6.61
CA ALA A 84 -7.75 -15.05 -7.71
C ALA A 84 -6.84 -15.09 -8.95
N GLN A 85 -5.80 -14.24 -9.03
CA GLN A 85 -4.79 -14.33 -10.09
C GLN A 85 -3.96 -15.61 -9.94
N ASP A 86 -3.28 -16.02 -10.99
CA ASP A 86 -2.34 -17.15 -10.90
C ASP A 86 -1.19 -16.85 -9.90
N LYS A 87 -0.54 -17.91 -9.45
CA LYS A 87 0.52 -17.81 -8.44
C LYS A 87 1.78 -17.13 -8.98
N GLU A 88 2.03 -17.25 -10.27
CA GLU A 88 3.18 -16.61 -10.92
C GLU A 88 3.03 -15.09 -10.85
N TYR A 89 1.86 -14.56 -11.21
CA TYR A 89 1.54 -13.15 -11.10
C TYR A 89 1.60 -12.66 -9.66
N GLN A 90 1.00 -13.39 -8.71
CA GLN A 90 1.06 -13.02 -7.29
C GLN A 90 2.51 -12.86 -6.83
N GLU A 91 3.40 -13.78 -7.22
CA GLU A 91 4.82 -13.74 -6.88
C GLU A 91 5.55 -12.56 -7.55
N THR A 92 5.13 -12.12 -8.75
CA THR A 92 5.72 -10.91 -9.37
C THR A 92 5.35 -9.61 -8.66
N VAL A 93 4.22 -9.58 -7.93
CA VAL A 93 3.73 -8.36 -7.26
C VAL A 93 4.18 -8.34 -5.80
N ILE A 94 3.98 -9.43 -5.07
CA ILE A 94 4.39 -9.59 -3.67
C ILE A 94 5.01 -11.00 -3.51
N PRO A 95 6.33 -11.13 -3.72
CA PRO A 95 7.04 -12.38 -3.49
C PRO A 95 6.87 -12.87 -2.06
N ALA A 96 6.68 -14.17 -1.86
CA ALA A 96 6.38 -14.75 -0.55
C ALA A 96 7.46 -14.49 0.52
N ASN A 97 8.72 -14.35 0.09
CA ASN A 97 9.87 -14.14 0.97
C ASN A 97 10.29 -12.67 1.12
N ALA A 98 9.56 -11.73 0.52
CA ALA A 98 9.88 -10.31 0.61
C ALA A 98 9.63 -9.76 2.03
N LYS A 99 10.39 -8.74 2.42
CA LYS A 99 10.00 -7.86 3.53
C LYS A 99 8.91 -6.92 3.02
N VAL A 100 7.76 -6.88 3.71
CA VAL A 100 6.61 -6.10 3.27
C VAL A 100 6.16 -5.14 4.37
N PHE A 101 5.97 -3.87 4.03
CA PHE A 101 5.36 -2.88 4.88
C PHE A 101 3.97 -2.51 4.35
N GLY A 102 2.93 -2.73 5.15
CA GLY A 102 1.55 -2.36 4.85
C GLY A 102 1.14 -1.05 5.50
N LEU A 103 0.42 -0.19 4.80
CA LEU A 103 -0.17 1.04 5.34
C LEU A 103 -1.69 1.08 5.06
N THR A 104 -2.49 1.28 6.10
CA THR A 104 -3.95 1.44 5.95
C THR A 104 -4.51 2.40 6.99
N ALA A 105 -5.37 3.33 6.59
CA ALA A 105 -6.18 4.16 7.49
C ALA A 105 -7.38 3.38 8.06
N GLY A 106 -7.15 2.12 8.43
CA GLY A 106 -8.12 1.17 8.96
C GLY A 106 -7.43 0.12 9.83
N LEU A 107 -8.14 -0.95 10.17
CA LEU A 107 -7.57 -2.00 11.02
C LEU A 107 -6.39 -2.70 10.33
N PRO A 108 -5.26 -2.94 11.04
CA PRO A 108 -4.09 -3.60 10.47
C PRO A 108 -4.37 -4.98 9.85
N VAL A 109 -5.36 -5.71 10.37
CA VAL A 109 -5.77 -7.03 9.87
C VAL A 109 -6.11 -7.03 8.37
N ASN A 110 -6.54 -5.90 7.82
CA ASN A 110 -6.91 -5.75 6.41
C ASN A 110 -5.73 -5.97 5.44
N LEU A 111 -4.48 -5.82 5.89
CA LEU A 111 -3.29 -6.03 5.05
C LEU A 111 -2.42 -7.19 5.53
N GLN A 112 -2.71 -7.81 6.68
CA GLN A 112 -1.90 -8.91 7.22
C GLN A 112 -1.76 -10.06 6.23
N GLY A 113 -2.82 -10.39 5.49
CA GLY A 113 -2.79 -11.45 4.49
C GLY A 113 -1.87 -11.17 3.30
N LEU A 114 -1.66 -9.89 2.94
CA LEU A 114 -0.77 -9.48 1.85
C LEU A 114 0.68 -9.31 2.33
N VAL A 115 0.84 -8.83 3.55
CA VAL A 115 2.13 -8.48 4.16
C VAL A 115 2.88 -9.71 4.66
N GLY A 116 2.15 -10.76 5.07
CA GLY A 116 2.72 -12.05 5.42
C GLY A 116 3.58 -12.05 6.69
N ALA A 117 4.26 -13.17 6.93
CA ALA A 117 4.99 -13.41 8.18
C ALA A 117 6.24 -12.53 8.37
N ASN A 118 6.84 -12.06 7.28
CA ASN A 118 8.06 -11.24 7.29
C ASN A 118 7.77 -9.74 7.25
N GLY A 119 6.50 -9.36 7.42
CA GLY A 119 6.08 -8.00 7.21
C GLY A 119 5.46 -7.32 8.43
N LYS A 120 5.16 -6.04 8.28
CA LYS A 120 4.60 -5.17 9.31
C LYS A 120 3.48 -4.32 8.72
N VAL A 121 2.39 -4.15 9.46
CA VAL A 121 1.30 -3.23 9.07
C VAL A 121 1.25 -2.06 10.03
N PHE A 122 1.22 -0.85 9.50
CA PHE A 122 0.83 0.34 10.23
C PHE A 122 -0.62 0.69 9.88
N GLY A 123 -1.46 0.81 10.90
CA GLY A 123 -2.85 1.23 10.73
C GLY A 123 -3.48 1.73 12.02
N LEU A 124 -4.80 1.86 12.01
CA LEU A 124 -5.58 2.36 13.15
C LEU A 124 -6.04 1.23 14.05
N GLU A 125 -5.58 1.25 15.32
CA GLU A 125 -5.99 0.29 16.35
C GLU A 125 -7.03 0.87 17.34
N SER A 126 -7.54 2.07 17.04
CA SER A 126 -8.54 2.76 17.87
C SER A 126 -9.60 3.43 17.00
N PHE A 127 -10.66 3.92 17.64
CA PHE A 127 -11.66 4.75 16.98
C PHE A 127 -11.07 6.08 16.49
N GLY A 128 -11.75 6.71 15.55
CA GLY A 128 -11.38 8.03 15.04
C GLY A 128 -11.64 9.16 16.03
N PHE A 129 -11.15 10.34 15.66
CA PHE A 129 -11.35 11.59 16.39
C PHE A 129 -12.05 12.63 15.50
N SER A 130 -12.72 13.59 16.12
CA SER A 130 -13.32 14.71 15.40
C SER A 130 -12.28 15.82 15.19
N ALA A 131 -11.65 15.84 14.01
CA ALA A 131 -10.75 16.91 13.58
C ALA A 131 -10.63 16.90 12.04
N PRO A 132 -10.07 17.96 11.41
CA PRO A 132 -9.71 17.94 9.99
C PRO A 132 -8.74 16.80 9.65
N TYR A 133 -8.86 16.20 8.47
CA TYR A 133 -8.11 14.99 8.13
C TYR A 133 -6.59 15.20 8.16
N GLU A 134 -6.08 16.36 7.73
CA GLU A 134 -4.64 16.68 7.78
C GLU A 134 -4.09 16.64 9.21
N VAL A 135 -4.86 17.14 10.18
CA VAL A 135 -4.51 17.09 11.62
C VAL A 135 -4.51 15.65 12.11
N LEU A 136 -5.48 14.84 11.66
CA LEU A 136 -5.56 13.43 12.01
C LEU A 136 -4.40 12.64 11.42
N ASP A 137 -4.04 12.88 10.16
CA ASP A 137 -2.93 12.19 9.49
C ASP A 137 -1.61 12.47 10.23
N GLU A 138 -1.36 13.73 10.60
CA GLU A 138 -0.18 14.08 11.38
C GLU A 138 -0.18 13.40 12.76
N LYS A 139 -1.30 13.45 13.49
CA LYS A 139 -1.38 12.91 14.86
C LYS A 139 -1.42 11.39 14.92
N LEU A 140 -1.98 10.75 13.91
CA LEU A 140 -2.15 9.30 13.83
C LEU A 140 -1.02 8.63 13.02
N GLY A 141 -0.11 9.41 12.44
CA GLY A 141 1.09 8.91 11.79
C GLY A 141 0.89 8.46 10.34
N PHE A 142 -0.10 8.98 9.62
CA PHE A 142 -0.26 8.77 8.18
C PHE A 142 0.60 9.76 7.37
N THR A 143 1.87 9.84 7.72
CA THR A 143 2.84 10.78 7.13
C THR A 143 3.98 10.06 6.43
N ALA A 144 4.64 10.75 5.51
CA ALA A 144 5.83 10.23 4.81
C ALA A 144 6.96 9.90 5.80
N GLU A 145 7.14 10.72 6.83
CA GLU A 145 8.15 10.53 7.87
C GLU A 145 7.89 9.28 8.70
N ASN A 146 6.63 9.00 9.04
CA ASN A 146 6.31 7.77 9.75
C ASN A 146 6.52 6.55 8.86
N VAL A 147 6.13 6.59 7.58
CA VAL A 147 6.45 5.51 6.62
C VAL A 147 7.96 5.24 6.60
N TYR A 148 8.78 6.29 6.47
CA TYR A 148 10.24 6.18 6.53
C TYR A 148 10.70 5.47 7.82
N ASN A 149 10.26 5.94 8.99
CA ASN A 149 10.67 5.38 10.27
C ASN A 149 10.25 3.91 10.44
N GLN A 150 9.02 3.56 10.06
CA GLN A 150 8.50 2.20 10.16
C GLN A 150 9.25 1.23 9.25
N VAL A 151 9.57 1.66 8.03
CA VAL A 151 10.32 0.85 7.07
C VAL A 151 11.77 0.67 7.52
N LYS A 152 12.43 1.73 8.00
CA LYS A 152 13.78 1.61 8.57
C LYS A 152 13.83 0.63 9.74
N ALA A 153 12.83 0.66 10.61
CA ALA A 153 12.70 -0.28 11.72
C ALA A 153 12.44 -1.73 11.27
N LEU A 154 11.72 -1.94 10.16
CA LEU A 154 11.51 -3.27 9.57
C LEU A 154 12.78 -3.84 8.92
N LEU A 155 13.64 -2.96 8.41
CA LEU A 155 14.87 -3.35 7.71
C LEU A 155 16.04 -3.64 8.65
N ALA A 156 16.06 -3.04 9.84
CA ALA A 156 17.05 -3.27 10.90
C ALA A 156 17.00 -4.70 11.45
#